data_AF-A0A1U9VIW1-F1
#
_entry.id   AF-A0A1U9VIW1-F1
#
_cell.length_a   1.000
_cell.length_b   1.000
_cell.length_c   1.000
_cell.angle_alpha   90.00
_cell.angle_beta   90.00
_cell.angle_gamma   90.00
#
_symmetry.space_group_name_H-M   'P 1'
#
loop_
_entity.id
_entity.type
_entity.pdbx_description
1 polymer ?
#
loop_
_entity_poly.entity_id
_entity_poly.type
_entity_poly.pdbx_seq_one_letter_code
_entity_poly.pdbx_strand_id
1 'polypeptide(L)'
;MIDETDLAAPRSSVEIFLGHVIEEPTELRFLKRLRAGLEAKAVPSIVLANFYVGRARTQVDFVVATEKGATVIEVKGYRYPVEGGVNGAWQGPIRDFVCEAYHEE
;
A
#
# COMPACT_ATOMS: atom_id res chain seq x y z
N MET A 1 17.77 -23.08 34.62
CA MET A 1 16.74 -22.03 34.69
C MET A 1 16.84 -21.29 33.38
N ILE A 2 15.91 -21.59 32.45
CA ILE A 2 15.80 -20.83 31.21
C ILE A 2 15.15 -19.52 31.61
N ASP A 3 15.80 -18.42 31.28
CA ASP A 3 15.29 -17.09 31.51
C ASP A 3 14.05 -16.88 30.62
N GLU A 4 12.86 -16.90 31.22
CA GLU A 4 11.57 -16.69 30.54
C GLU A 4 11.38 -15.24 30.04
N THR A 5 12.40 -14.39 30.21
CA THR A 5 12.37 -12.98 29.78
C THR A 5 12.85 -12.76 28.33
N ASP A 6 13.25 -13.82 27.60
CA ASP A 6 13.49 -13.75 26.14
C ASP A 6 12.21 -14.03 25.31
N LEU A 7 11.06 -13.59 25.83
CA LEU A 7 9.92 -13.26 24.97
C LEU A 7 10.30 -11.96 24.26
N ALA A 8 11.15 -12.09 23.24
CA ALA A 8 11.49 -11.02 22.33
C ALA A 8 10.22 -10.24 21.99
N ALA A 9 10.21 -8.95 22.34
CA ALA A 9 9.18 -8.00 21.91
C ALA A 9 8.82 -8.31 20.45
N PRO A 10 7.52 -8.30 20.07
CA PRO A 10 7.12 -8.74 18.73
C PRO A 10 7.98 -8.00 17.72
N ARG A 11 8.91 -8.72 17.08
CA ARG A 11 9.66 -8.18 15.96
C ARG A 11 8.59 -7.68 15.01
N SER A 12 8.66 -6.42 14.64
CA SER A 12 7.77 -5.84 13.64
C SER A 12 8.02 -6.56 12.32
N SER A 13 7.35 -7.68 12.14
CA SER A 13 7.47 -8.52 10.96
C SER A 13 6.61 -7.87 9.90
N VAL A 14 7.29 -7.22 8.96
CA VAL A 14 6.69 -6.85 7.68
C VAL A 14 6.87 -8.06 6.77
N GLU A 15 5.81 -8.83 6.59
CA GLU A 15 5.77 -9.98 5.69
C GLU A 15 5.27 -9.52 4.33
N ILE A 16 6.01 -9.83 3.27
CA ILE A 16 5.66 -9.40 1.91
C ILE A 16 5.46 -10.64 1.04
N PHE A 17 4.25 -10.77 0.50
CA PHE A 17 3.87 -11.82 -0.42
C PHE A 17 3.64 -11.21 -1.80
N LEU A 18 4.38 -11.70 -2.79
CA LEU A 18 4.30 -11.22 -4.16
C LEU A 18 3.51 -12.21 -5.01
N GLY A 19 2.36 -11.80 -5.54
CA GLY A 19 1.56 -12.63 -6.43
C GLY A 19 2.19 -12.78 -7.82
N HIS A 20 2.71 -11.68 -8.36
CA HIS A 20 3.38 -11.58 -9.65
C HIS A 20 4.51 -10.57 -9.62
N VAL A 21 5.45 -10.68 -10.57
CA VAL A 21 6.55 -9.73 -10.73
C VAL A 21 6.00 -8.32 -10.94
N ILE A 22 6.42 -7.36 -10.11
CA ILE A 22 6.12 -5.94 -10.32
C ILE A 22 7.06 -5.42 -11.39
N GLU A 23 6.53 -5.04 -12.54
CA GLU A 23 7.28 -4.45 -13.66
C GLU A 23 7.27 -2.92 -13.62
N GLU A 24 6.22 -2.31 -13.06
CA GLU A 24 6.07 -0.86 -12.99
C GLU A 24 7.05 -0.24 -11.97
N PRO A 25 8.01 0.60 -12.40
CA PRO A 25 9.01 1.17 -11.50
C PRO A 25 8.43 2.02 -10.37
N THR A 26 7.27 2.62 -10.56
CA THR A 26 6.58 3.42 -9.53
C THR A 26 6.09 2.54 -8.39
N GLU A 27 5.49 1.40 -8.70
CA GLU A 27 5.06 0.41 -7.70
C GLU A 27 6.26 -0.16 -6.94
N LEU A 28 7.38 -0.46 -7.61
CA LEU A 28 8.61 -0.89 -6.95
C LEU A 28 9.15 0.15 -5.96
N ARG A 29 9.15 1.43 -6.35
CA ARG A 29 9.57 2.52 -5.45
C ARG A 29 8.60 2.66 -4.28
N PHE A 30 7.30 2.50 -4.53
CA PHE A 30 6.28 2.52 -3.49
C PHE A 30 6.48 1.40 -2.47
N LEU A 31 6.61 0.14 -2.92
CA LEU A 31 6.82 -1.02 -2.04
C LEU A 31 8.06 -0.84 -1.13
N LYS A 32 9.17 -0.35 -1.69
CA LYS A 32 10.39 -0.07 -0.92
C LYS A 32 10.15 0.94 0.21
N ARG A 33 9.42 2.02 -0.08
CA ARG A 33 9.09 3.07 0.90
C ARG A 33 8.07 2.60 1.93
N LEU A 34 7.05 1.87 1.49
CA LEU A 34 6.03 1.27 2.35
C LEU A 34 6.68 0.35 3.38
N ARG A 35 7.51 -0.59 2.92
CA ARG A 35 8.25 -1.51 3.79
C ARG A 35 9.09 -0.74 4.82
N ALA A 36 9.91 0.20 4.35
CA ALA A 36 10.77 0.99 5.25
C ALA A 36 9.95 1.78 6.29
N GLY A 37 8.79 2.32 5.90
CA GLY A 37 7.89 3.03 6.81
C GLY A 37 7.22 2.12 7.85
N LEU A 38 6.81 0.91 7.45
CA LEU A 38 6.22 -0.09 8.35
C LEU A 38 7.26 -0.62 9.35
N GLU A 39 8.48 -0.93 8.87
CA GLU A 39 9.60 -1.34 9.70
C GLU A 39 10.00 -0.24 10.70
N ALA A 40 10.13 1.02 10.24
CA ALA A 40 10.51 2.14 11.11
C ALA A 40 9.48 2.43 12.21
N LYS A 41 8.20 2.18 11.95
CA LYS A 41 7.12 2.33 12.93
C LYS A 41 6.90 1.08 13.79
N ALA A 42 7.71 0.04 13.57
CA ALA A 42 7.57 -1.25 14.20
C ALA A 42 6.14 -1.84 14.10
N VAL A 43 5.47 -1.68 12.94
CA VAL A 43 4.10 -2.16 12.73
C VAL A 43 4.12 -3.58 12.16
N PRO A 44 3.68 -4.61 12.90
CA PRO A 44 3.47 -5.94 12.35
C PRO A 44 2.46 -5.85 11.21
N SER A 45 2.84 -6.35 10.04
CA SER A 45 2.03 -6.17 8.84
C SER A 45 2.25 -7.26 7.81
N ILE A 46 1.18 -7.58 7.11
CA ILE A 46 1.19 -8.43 5.92
C ILE A 46 0.95 -7.53 4.71
N VAL A 47 1.86 -7.56 3.75
CA VAL A 47 1.75 -6.85 2.48
C VAL A 47 1.55 -7.89 1.38
N LEU A 48 0.37 -7.92 0.77
CA LEU A 48 0.12 -8.65 -0.46
C LEU A 48 0.37 -7.69 -1.61
N ALA A 49 1.30 -8.00 -2.49
CA ALA A 49 1.72 -7.16 -3.59
C ALA A 49 1.43 -7.82 -4.94
N ASN A 50 0.92 -7.04 -5.87
CA ASN A 50 0.71 -7.36 -7.28
C ASN A 50 0.10 -8.75 -7.50
N PHE A 51 -1.16 -8.91 -7.10
CA PHE A 51 -1.86 -10.19 -7.14
C PHE A 51 -3.24 -10.05 -7.76
N TYR A 52 -3.79 -11.16 -8.25
CA TYR A 52 -5.11 -11.19 -8.85
C TYR A 52 -6.13 -11.80 -7.91
N VAL A 53 -7.34 -11.22 -7.88
CA VAL A 53 -8.45 -11.69 -7.05
C VAL A 53 -9.73 -11.88 -7.84
N GLY A 54 -10.61 -12.73 -7.30
CA GLY A 54 -11.96 -12.94 -7.81
C GLY A 54 -12.01 -13.66 -9.17
N ARG A 55 -13.24 -13.92 -9.63
CA ARG A 55 -13.47 -14.61 -10.91
C ARG A 55 -13.05 -13.78 -12.13
N ALA A 56 -13.16 -12.46 -12.02
CA ALA A 56 -12.77 -11.53 -13.07
C ALA A 56 -11.25 -11.37 -13.21
N ARG A 57 -10.46 -11.96 -12.30
CA ARG A 57 -9.01 -11.77 -12.21
C ARG A 57 -8.65 -10.29 -12.22
N THR A 58 -9.21 -9.55 -11.27
CA THR A 58 -8.85 -8.15 -11.06
C THR A 58 -7.49 -8.09 -10.40
N GLN A 59 -6.55 -7.36 -10.99
CA GLN A 59 -5.26 -7.08 -10.38
C GLN A 59 -5.46 -6.08 -9.21
N VAL A 60 -4.74 -6.29 -8.12
CA VAL A 60 -4.63 -5.36 -7.00
C VAL A 60 -3.15 -5.07 -6.80
N ASP A 61 -2.78 -3.79 -6.80
CA ASP A 61 -1.39 -3.37 -6.66
C ASP A 61 -0.86 -3.76 -5.26
N PHE A 62 -1.57 -3.35 -4.19
CA PHE A 62 -1.21 -3.73 -2.82
C PHE A 62 -2.42 -3.88 -1.90
N VAL A 63 -2.32 -4.82 -0.96
CA VAL A 63 -3.11 -4.84 0.27
C VAL A 63 -2.15 -4.86 1.45
N VAL A 64 -2.35 -3.94 2.39
CA VAL A 64 -1.61 -3.90 3.66
C VAL A 64 -2.57 -4.23 4.78
N ALA A 65 -2.33 -5.36 5.47
CA ALA A 65 -3.08 -5.76 6.64
C ALA A 65 -2.24 -5.56 7.91
N THR A 66 -2.88 -5.02 8.94
CA THR A 66 -2.34 -4.80 10.29
C THR A 66 -3.37 -5.26 11.32
N GLU A 67 -3.02 -5.21 12.61
CA GLU A 67 -4.00 -5.46 13.69
C GLU A 67 -5.22 -4.53 13.65
N LYS A 68 -5.09 -3.33 13.04
CA LYS A 68 -6.15 -2.32 12.97
C LYS A 68 -7.07 -2.49 11.77
N GLY A 69 -6.72 -3.39 10.85
CA GLY A 69 -7.48 -3.63 9.63
C GLY A 69 -6.61 -3.71 8.39
N ALA A 70 -7.27 -3.76 7.24
CA ALA A 70 -6.64 -3.88 5.93
C ALA A 70 -6.96 -2.68 5.04
N THR A 71 -5.97 -2.25 4.26
CA THR A 71 -6.11 -1.17 3.28
C THR A 71 -5.70 -1.67 1.91
N VAL A 72 -6.59 -1.49 0.93
CA VAL A 72 -6.28 -1.69 -0.49
C VAL A 72 -5.66 -0.40 -1.01
N ILE A 73 -4.53 -0.52 -1.71
CA ILE A 73 -3.78 0.62 -2.23
C ILE A 73 -3.55 0.40 -3.72
N GLU A 74 -3.94 1.40 -4.50
CA GLU A 74 -3.71 1.50 -5.93
C GLU A 74 -2.65 2.57 -6.19
N VAL A 75 -1.59 2.22 -6.90
CA VAL A 75 -0.47 3.13 -7.19
C VAL A 75 -0.62 3.65 -8.61
N LYS A 76 -0.56 4.97 -8.77
CA LYS A 76 -0.58 5.62 -10.08
C LYS A 76 0.65 6.51 -10.23
N GLY A 77 1.35 6.39 -11.36
CA GLY A 77 2.62 7.08 -11.63
C GLY A 77 2.51 8.56 -12.02
N TYR A 78 1.36 9.19 -11.81
CA TYR A 78 1.14 10.60 -12.17
C TYR A 78 1.81 11.54 -11.17
N ARG A 79 2.33 12.67 -11.68
CA ARG A 79 3.00 13.71 -10.87
C ARG A 79 2.09 14.86 -10.46
N TYR A 80 0.86 14.87 -10.97
CA TYR A 80 -0.12 15.94 -10.81
C TYR A 80 -1.49 15.32 -10.47
N PRO A 81 -2.42 16.10 -9.91
CA PRO A 81 -3.80 15.67 -9.74
C PRO A 81 -4.37 15.14 -11.05
N VAL A 82 -5.12 14.05 -10.95
CA VAL A 82 -5.73 13.36 -12.07
C VAL A 82 -7.23 13.21 -11.79
N GLU A 83 -8.04 13.33 -12.84
CA GLU A 83 -9.48 13.03 -12.79
C GLU A 83 -9.75 11.69 -13.46
N GLY A 84 -10.78 10.99 -12.98
CA GLY A 84 -11.18 9.72 -13.52
C GLY A 84 -12.47 9.22 -12.90
N GLY A 85 -13.12 8.29 -13.59
CA GLY A 85 -14.26 7.57 -13.02
C GLY A 85 -13.82 6.62 -11.91
N VAL A 86 -14.73 6.27 -11.02
CA VAL A 86 -14.54 5.18 -10.05
C VAL A 86 -14.22 3.89 -10.83
N ASN A 87 -13.03 3.32 -10.61
CA ASN A 87 -12.51 2.17 -11.37
C ASN A 87 -12.45 2.38 -12.91
N GLY A 88 -12.36 3.64 -13.36
CA GLY A 88 -12.31 4.01 -14.78
C GLY A 88 -10.91 4.35 -15.26
N ALA A 89 -10.79 4.84 -16.51
CA ALA A 89 -9.55 5.42 -17.00
C ALA A 89 -9.30 6.78 -16.32
N TRP A 90 -8.08 6.99 -15.85
CA TRP A 90 -7.64 8.22 -15.19
C TRP A 90 -6.89 9.07 -16.22
N GLN A 91 -7.19 10.35 -16.27
CA GLN A 91 -6.68 11.29 -17.26
C GLN A 91 -5.67 12.25 -16.62
N GLY A 92 -4.64 12.61 -17.40
CA GLY A 92 -3.52 13.47 -17.01
C GLY A 92 -3.91 14.89 -16.62
N PRO A 93 -2.93 15.72 -16.20
CA PRO A 93 -3.06 16.73 -15.16
C PRO A 93 -4.27 17.65 -15.30
N ILE A 94 -5.07 17.71 -14.23
CA ILE A 94 -5.99 18.82 -13.99
C ILE A 94 -5.12 20.04 -13.68
N ARG A 95 -4.98 20.96 -14.65
CA ARG A 95 -4.13 22.16 -14.51
C ARG A 95 -4.73 23.21 -13.57
N ASP A 96 -6.04 23.13 -13.33
CA ASP A 96 -6.82 24.11 -12.57
C ASP A 96 -7.41 23.52 -11.27
N PHE A 97 -6.76 22.51 -10.68
CA PHE A 97 -7.26 21.91 -9.44
C PHE A 97 -7.17 22.92 -8.29
N VAL A 98 -8.30 23.52 -7.93
CA VAL A 98 -8.44 24.31 -6.72
C VAL A 98 -8.69 23.34 -5.56
N CYS A 99 -7.67 23.15 -4.70
CA CYS A 99 -7.87 22.49 -3.42
C CYS A 99 -8.71 23.42 -2.54
N GLU A 100 -10.03 23.20 -2.50
CA GLU A 100 -10.81 23.65 -1.35
C GLU A 100 -10.48 22.72 -0.19
N ALA A 101 -9.91 23.28 0.88
CA ALA A 101 -9.64 22.51 2.08
C ALA A 101 -10.97 22.02 2.65
N TYR A 102 -11.11 20.71 2.84
CA TYR A 102 -12.19 20.15 3.65
C TYR A 102 -12.02 20.68 5.08
N HIS A 103 -12.92 21.55 5.50
CA HIS A 103 -13.14 21.88 6.90
C HIS A 103 -14.21 20.92 7.42
N GLU A 104 -13.84 20.01 8.33
CA GLU A 104 -14.82 19.30 9.14
C GLU A 104 -15.44 20.33 10.12
N GLU A 105 -16.76 20.47 10.08
CA GLU A 105 -17.56 21.16 11.11
C GLU A 105 -17.75 20.26 12.34
#